data_AF-A0A6J2K7M6-F1
#
_entry.id   AF-A0A6J2K7M6-F1
#
_cell.length_a   1.000
_cell.length_b   1.000
_cell.length_c   1.000
_cell.angle_alpha   90.00
_cell.angle_beta   90.00
_cell.angle_gamma   90.00
#
_symmetry.space_group_name_H-M   'P 1'
#
loop_
_entity.id
_entity.type
_entity.pdbx_description
1 polymer ?
#
loop_
_entity_poly.entity_id
_entity_poly.type
_entity_poly.pdbx_seq_one_letter_code
_entity_poly.pdbx_strand_id
1 'polypeptide(L)'
;MGSQWPGMGTELMNIPIFSAAIERCQKAVESKGIDLVKIITSTDPDIFNNILNAFLGIAAIQIGLTDVTYALGLVPDNIIGKG
;
A
#
# COMPACT_ATOMS: atom_id res chain seq x y z
N MET A 1 -7.83 -10.70 -2.84
CA MET A 1 -7.84 -10.39 -1.39
C MET A 1 -7.18 -11.51 -0.60
N GLY A 2 -6.70 -11.24 0.61
CA GLY A 2 -6.14 -12.27 1.52
C GLY A 2 -4.62 -12.31 1.62
N SER A 3 -3.91 -11.35 1.01
CA SER A 3 -2.45 -11.22 1.08
C SER A 3 -1.96 -10.14 2.04
N GLN A 4 -2.88 -9.43 2.70
CA GLN A 4 -2.58 -8.39 3.67
C GLN A 4 -2.16 -8.98 5.03
N TRP A 5 -1.23 -8.32 5.73
CA TRP A 5 -0.77 -8.72 7.06
C TRP A 5 -0.33 -7.50 7.89
N PRO A 6 -0.47 -7.52 9.23
CA PRO A 6 -0.12 -6.38 10.09
C PRO A 6 1.33 -5.93 9.90
N GLY A 7 1.54 -4.63 9.70
CA GLY A 7 2.87 -4.05 9.50
C GLY A 7 3.47 -4.25 8.10
N MET A 8 2.70 -4.72 7.12
CA MET A 8 3.21 -5.04 5.77
C MET A 8 3.90 -3.89 5.04
N GLY A 9 3.61 -2.63 5.41
CA GLY A 9 4.25 -1.45 4.83
C GLY A 9 5.41 -0.89 5.64
N THR A 10 5.62 -1.34 6.88
CA THR A 10 6.48 -0.66 7.86
C THR A 10 7.91 -0.51 7.38
N GLU A 11 8.55 -1.59 6.93
CA GLU A 11 9.94 -1.50 6.46
C GLU A 11 10.07 -0.85 5.08
N LEU A 12 9.03 -0.98 4.23
CA LEU A 12 9.02 -0.38 2.90
C LEU A 12 8.98 1.15 2.95
N MET A 13 8.46 1.75 4.03
CA MET A 13 8.47 3.20 4.24
C MET A 13 9.89 3.80 4.32
N ASN A 14 10.93 2.98 4.55
CA ASN A 14 12.32 3.44 4.49
C ASN A 14 12.81 3.68 3.05
N ILE A 15 12.06 3.25 2.03
CA ILE A 15 12.38 3.48 0.62
C ILE A 15 11.69 4.79 0.18
N PRO A 16 12.42 5.87 -0.16
CA PRO A 16 11.81 7.18 -0.45
C PRO A 16 10.77 7.18 -1.58
N ILE A 17 10.98 6.36 -2.61
CA ILE A 17 10.04 6.22 -3.74
C ILE A 17 8.74 5.57 -3.25
N PHE A 18 8.84 4.57 -2.40
CA PHE A 18 7.68 3.90 -1.82
C PHE A 18 6.91 4.85 -0.91
N SER A 19 7.58 5.54 0.01
CA SER A 19 6.91 6.47 0.93
C SER A 19 6.24 7.63 0.19
N ALA A 20 6.86 8.19 -0.85
CA ALA A 20 6.24 9.20 -1.71
C ALA A 20 4.96 8.68 -2.42
N ALA A 21 4.96 7.41 -2.85
CA ALA A 21 3.78 6.78 -3.41
C ALA A 21 2.66 6.65 -2.37
N ILE A 22 2.99 6.26 -1.15
CA ILE A 22 2.02 6.18 -0.04
C ILE A 22 1.46 7.56 0.32
N GLU A 23 2.29 8.61 0.36
CA GLU A 23 1.83 9.98 0.59
C GLU A 23 0.83 10.45 -0.49
N ARG A 24 1.09 10.09 -1.75
CA ARG A 24 0.15 10.34 -2.86
C ARG A 24 -1.17 9.60 -2.65
N CYS A 25 -1.12 8.35 -2.22
CA CYS A 25 -2.31 7.57 -1.88
C CYS A 25 -3.06 8.17 -0.66
N GLN A 26 -2.35 8.62 0.38
CA GLN A 26 -2.93 9.26 1.56
C GLN A 26 -3.71 10.52 1.18
N LYS A 27 -3.14 11.39 0.34
CA LYS A 27 -3.82 12.60 -0.16
C LYS A 27 -5.13 12.27 -0.89
N ALA A 28 -5.16 11.17 -1.64
CA ALA A 28 -6.37 10.76 -2.36
C ALA A 28 -7.53 10.35 -1.44
N VAL A 29 -7.23 9.91 -0.21
CA VAL A 29 -8.23 9.45 0.76
C VAL A 29 -8.43 10.40 1.95
N GLU A 30 -7.71 11.53 1.99
CA GLU A 30 -7.69 12.47 3.12
C GLU A 30 -9.08 13.00 3.47
N SER A 31 -9.89 13.35 2.45
CA SER A 31 -11.27 13.82 2.63
C SER A 31 -12.22 12.79 3.23
N LYS A 32 -11.81 11.52 3.34
CA LYS A 32 -12.60 10.42 3.91
C LYS A 32 -12.28 10.15 5.37
N GLY A 33 -11.35 10.90 5.97
CA GLY A 33 -10.92 10.69 7.37
C GLY A 33 -10.15 9.39 7.56
N ILE A 34 -9.47 8.91 6.52
CA ILE A 34 -8.72 7.65 6.52
C ILE A 34 -7.24 7.94 6.76
N ASP A 35 -6.64 7.20 7.68
CA ASP A 35 -5.20 7.20 7.93
C ASP A 35 -4.58 5.94 7.29
N LEU A 36 -4.16 6.07 6.04
CA LEU A 36 -3.60 5.00 5.25
C LEU A 36 -2.24 4.55 5.76
N VAL A 37 -1.42 5.49 6.24
CA VAL A 37 -0.10 5.19 6.81
C VAL A 37 -0.28 4.31 8.05
N LYS A 38 -1.22 4.63 8.93
CA LYS A 38 -1.57 3.77 10.06
C LYS A 38 -2.07 2.39 9.61
N ILE A 39 -2.92 2.31 8.59
CA ILE A 39 -3.44 1.03 8.09
C ILE A 39 -2.30 0.09 7.68
N ILE A 40 -1.29 0.58 6.96
CA ILE A 40 -0.22 -0.29 6.44
C ILE A 40 0.93 -0.51 7.44
N THR A 41 1.05 0.31 8.49
CA THR A 41 2.14 0.22 9.49
C THR A 41 1.70 -0.35 10.85
N SER A 42 0.39 -0.44 11.11
CA SER A 42 -0.13 -0.99 12.37
C SER A 42 0.25 -2.46 12.55
N THR A 43 0.69 -2.81 13.75
CA THR A 43 0.97 -4.19 14.18
C THR A 43 -0.22 -4.87 14.86
N ASP A 44 -1.37 -4.19 14.91
CA ASP A 44 -2.63 -4.77 15.42
C ASP A 44 -3.06 -5.97 14.53
N PRO A 45 -3.19 -7.19 15.09
CA PRO A 45 -3.58 -8.37 14.34
C PRO A 45 -4.95 -8.25 13.67
N ASP A 46 -5.84 -7.42 14.21
CA ASP A 46 -7.22 -7.29 13.74
C ASP A 46 -7.44 -6.14 12.75
N ILE A 47 -6.39 -5.36 12.44
CA ILE A 47 -6.51 -4.16 11.59
C ILE A 47 -7.15 -4.44 10.22
N PHE A 48 -6.91 -5.64 9.68
CA PHE A 48 -7.39 -6.09 8.38
C PHE A 48 -8.67 -6.95 8.42
N ASN A 49 -9.25 -7.18 9.61
CA ASN A 49 -10.62 -7.68 9.71
C ASN A 49 -11.62 -6.64 9.20
N ASN A 50 -11.23 -5.36 9.21
CA ASN A 50 -11.93 -4.32 8.49
C ASN A 50 -11.64 -4.44 6.98
N ILE A 51 -12.67 -4.77 6.21
CA ILE A 51 -12.57 -4.94 4.74
C ILE A 51 -12.06 -3.67 4.05
N LEU A 52 -12.43 -2.48 4.52
CA LEU A 52 -11.95 -1.22 3.94
C LEU A 52 -10.43 -1.10 4.10
N ASN A 53 -9.91 -1.42 5.28
CA ASN A 53 -8.48 -1.42 5.55
C ASN A 53 -7.75 -2.45 4.69
N ALA A 54 -8.33 -3.64 4.50
CA ALA A 54 -7.76 -4.68 3.64
C ALA A 54 -7.62 -4.21 2.19
N PHE A 55 -8.66 -3.60 1.62
CA PHE A 55 -8.63 -3.07 0.25
C PHE A 55 -7.67 -1.90 0.09
N LEU A 56 -7.75 -0.90 0.98
CA LEU A 56 -6.90 0.28 0.89
C LEU A 56 -5.44 -0.05 1.15
N GLY A 57 -5.18 -0.89 2.14
CA GLY A 57 -3.83 -1.35 2.46
C GLY A 57 -3.19 -2.06 1.28
N ILE A 58 -3.85 -3.08 0.71
CA ILE A 58 -3.22 -3.86 -0.38
C ILE A 58 -3.03 -3.03 -1.65
N ALA A 59 -3.99 -2.18 -1.99
CA ALA A 59 -3.89 -1.31 -3.15
C ALA A 59 -2.73 -0.31 -3.01
N ALA A 60 -2.57 0.30 -1.83
CA ALA A 60 -1.48 1.23 -1.56
C ALA A 60 -0.10 0.56 -1.63
N ILE A 61 0.04 -0.64 -1.05
CA ILE A 61 1.28 -1.43 -1.16
C ILE A 61 1.59 -1.74 -2.63
N GLN A 62 0.61 -2.19 -3.41
CA GLN A 62 0.81 -2.52 -4.82
C GLN A 62 1.24 -1.31 -5.66
N ILE A 63 0.66 -0.13 -5.40
CA ILE A 63 1.07 1.14 -6.05
C ILE A 63 2.52 1.47 -5.67
N GLY A 64 2.87 1.41 -4.38
CA GLY A 64 4.22 1.71 -3.93
C GLY A 64 5.27 0.75 -4.51
N LEU A 65 4.96 -0.55 -4.56
CA LEU A 65 5.85 -1.54 -5.18
C LEU A 65 5.99 -1.32 -6.69
N THR A 66 4.90 -0.93 -7.37
CA THR A 66 4.93 -0.62 -8.80
C THR A 66 5.86 0.56 -9.08
N ASP A 67 5.74 1.66 -8.31
CA ASP A 67 6.61 2.83 -8.45
C ASP A 67 8.09 2.45 -8.21
N VAL A 68 8.38 1.58 -7.24
CA VAL A 68 9.73 1.06 -6.99
C VAL A 68 10.25 0.26 -8.19
N THR A 69 9.45 -0.64 -8.77
CA THR A 69 9.88 -1.41 -9.95
C THR A 69 10.16 -0.52 -11.16
N TYR A 70 9.33 0.51 -11.38
CA TYR A 70 9.56 1.48 -12.45
C TYR A 70 10.84 2.29 -12.24
N ALA A 71 11.13 2.68 -11.00
CA ALA A 71 12.38 3.40 -10.67
C ALA A 71 13.64 2.56 -10.91
N LEU A 72 13.52 1.22 -10.86
CA LEU A 72 14.58 0.28 -11.22
C LEU A 72 14.69 0.03 -12.75
N GLY A 73 13.85 0.69 -13.56
CA GLY A 73 13.78 0.48 -15.01
C GLY A 73 13.04 -0.80 -15.41
N LEU A 74 12.33 -1.45 -14.49
CA LEU A 74 11.55 -2.65 -14.78
C LEU A 74 10.16 -2.24 -15.25
N VAL A 75 9.92 -2.35 -16.55
CA VAL A 75 8.63 -2.05 -17.19
C VAL A 75 8.00 -3.37 -17.65
N PRO A 76 6.74 -3.66 -17.27
CA PRO A 76 6.10 -4.90 -17.67
C PRO A 76 5.70 -4.86 -19.16
N ASP A 77 5.97 -5.95 -19.89
CA ASP A 77 5.40 -6.14 -21.24
C ASP A 77 3.89 -6.44 -21.18
N ASN A 78 3.44 -7.09 -20.10
CA ASN A 78 2.05 -7.51 -19.89
C ASN A 78 1.65 -7.38 -18.42
N ILE A 79 0.37 -7.11 -18.15
CA ILE A 79 -0.18 -6.95 -16.80
C ILE A 79 -1.40 -7.86 -16.63
N ILE A 80 -1.46 -8.62 -15.53
CA ILE A 80 -2.60 -9.46 -15.14
C ILE A 80 -3.00 -9.10 -13.71
N GLY A 81 -4.28 -8.81 -13.50
CA GLY A 81 -4.86 -8.58 -12.17
C GLY A 81 -5.56 -9.81 -11.61
N LYS A 82 -5.56 -9.95 -10.28
CA LYS A 82 -6.34 -10.96 -9.54
C LYS A 82 -7.10 -10.31 -8.38
N GLY A 83 -8.39 -10.64 -8.28
CA GLY A 83 -9.31 -10.17 -7.23
C GLY A 83 -9.10 -10.81 -5.86
#